data_AF-A0A0G4PZ27-F1
#
_entry.id   AF-A0A0G4PZ27-F1
#
_cell.length_a   1.000
_cell.length_b   1.000
_cell.length_c   1.000
_cell.angle_alpha   90.00
_cell.angle_beta   90.00
_cell.angle_gamma   90.00
#
_symmetry.space_group_name_H-M   'P 1'
#
loop_
_entity.id
_entity.type
_entity.pdbx_description
1 polymer ?
#
loop_
_entity_poly.entity_id
_entity_poly.type
_entity_poly.pdbx_seq_one_letter_code
_entity_poly.pdbx_strand_id
1 'polypeptide(L)'
;MDVQPKLKTKPADAANQKARRRRKSLFKKASEYSSECDADIHLVLRMKKSGKIFVLVSNTKDWPLSQHQLKYYHPTPIQMSLSDPESKP
;
A
#
# COMPACT_ATOMS: atom_id res chain seq x y z
N MET A 1 -10.18 -5.07 43.71
CA MET A 1 -9.40 -4.71 42.50
C MET A 1 -10.31 -3.84 41.65
N ASP A 2 -10.13 -2.52 41.68
CA ASP A 2 -10.91 -1.59 40.87
C ASP A 2 -10.61 -1.81 39.37
N VAL A 3 -11.60 -2.33 38.65
CA VAL A 3 -11.55 -2.43 37.19
C VAL A 3 -11.77 -1.01 36.65
N GLN A 4 -10.69 -0.36 36.22
CA GLN A 4 -10.80 0.94 35.58
C GLN A 4 -11.71 0.85 34.33
N PRO A 5 -12.63 1.81 34.12
CA PRO A 5 -13.52 1.80 32.98
C PRO A 5 -12.71 2.00 31.69
N LYS A 6 -12.84 1.07 30.73
CA LYS A 6 -12.24 1.21 29.41
C LYS A 6 -12.74 2.51 28.76
N LEU A 7 -11.84 3.48 28.53
CA LEU A 7 -12.15 4.70 27.79
C LEU A 7 -12.78 4.33 26.44
N LYS A 8 -14.01 4.81 26.21
CA LYS A 8 -14.71 4.61 24.94
C LYS A 8 -14.01 5.44 23.86
N THR A 9 -13.26 4.79 22.97
CA THR A 9 -12.66 5.43 21.79
C THR A 9 -13.74 6.01 20.90
N LYS A 10 -13.58 7.28 20.50
CA LYS A 10 -14.51 7.94 19.59
C LYS A 10 -14.50 7.24 18.21
N PRO A 11 -15.63 7.17 17.49
CA PRO A 11 -15.70 6.47 16.20
C PRO A 11 -14.68 6.96 15.16
N ALA A 12 -14.39 8.27 15.14
CA ALA A 12 -13.38 8.86 14.26
C ALA A 12 -11.96 8.35 14.56
N ASP A 13 -11.61 8.20 15.83
CA ASP A 13 -10.30 7.68 16.27
C ASP A 13 -10.16 6.20 15.90
N ALA A 14 -11.23 5.42 16.07
CA ALA A 14 -11.27 4.02 15.66
C ALA A 14 -11.09 3.85 14.15
N ALA A 15 -11.76 4.68 13.33
CA ALA A 15 -11.62 4.66 11.88
C ALA A 15 -10.20 5.04 11.43
N ASN A 16 -9.61 6.07 12.04
CA ASN A 16 -8.23 6.49 11.79
C ASN A 16 -7.23 5.39 12.17
N GLN A 17 -7.44 4.73 13.31
CA GLN A 17 -6.61 3.61 13.74
C GLN A 17 -6.71 2.43 12.77
N LYS A 18 -7.92 2.07 12.32
CA LYS A 18 -8.13 1.02 11.32
C LYS A 18 -7.41 1.34 10.01
N ALA A 19 -7.52 2.58 9.51
CA ALA A 19 -6.83 3.01 8.29
C ALA A 19 -5.30 2.94 8.44
N ARG A 20 -4.76 3.38 9.59
CA ARG A 20 -3.33 3.27 9.90
C ARG A 20 -2.84 1.82 9.92
N ARG A 21 -3.61 0.92 10.55
CA ARG A 21 -3.28 -0.53 10.61
C ARG A 21 -3.27 -1.15 9.20
N ARG A 22 -4.30 -0.87 8.39
CA ARG A 22 -4.37 -1.36 7.00
C ARG A 22 -3.21 -0.87 6.15
N ARG A 23 -2.84 0.42 6.25
CA ARG A 23 -1.66 0.95 5.58
C ARG A 23 -0.39 0.21 6.02
N LYS A 24 -0.19 0.01 7.32
CA LYS A 24 0.98 -0.72 7.82
C LYS A 24 1.05 -2.15 7.26
N SER A 25 -0.07 -2.87 7.26
CA SER A 25 -0.15 -4.22 6.70
C SER A 25 0.12 -4.25 5.19
N LEU A 26 -0.41 -3.29 4.43
CA LEU A 26 -0.17 -3.19 2.98
C LEU A 26 1.33 -3.02 2.67
N PHE A 27 2.00 -2.09 3.34
CA PHE A 27 3.43 -1.84 3.15
C PHE A 27 4.28 -3.03 3.60
N LYS A 28 3.88 -3.71 4.68
CA LYS A 28 4.53 -4.95 5.14
C LYS A 28 4.44 -6.04 4.05
N LYS A 29 3.25 -6.26 3.51
CA LYS A 29 3.02 -7.28 2.47
C LYS A 29 3.77 -6.98 1.18
N ALA A 30 3.82 -5.72 0.77
CA ALA A 30 4.63 -5.30 -0.38
C ALA A 30 6.12 -5.62 -0.14
N SER A 31 6.66 -5.26 1.03
CA SER A 31 8.06 -5.57 1.39
C SER A 31 8.35 -7.07 1.49
N GLU A 32 7.42 -7.85 2.06
CA GLU A 32 7.51 -9.33 2.11
C GLU A 32 7.59 -9.89 0.68
N TYR A 33 6.68 -9.50 -0.20
CA TYR A 33 6.66 -9.97 -1.60
C TYR A 33 7.94 -9.62 -2.34
N SER A 34 8.43 -8.37 -2.19
CA SER A 34 9.69 -7.93 -2.80
C SER A 34 10.87 -8.80 -2.35
N SER A 35 10.96 -9.10 -1.05
CA SER A 35 12.04 -9.92 -0.48
C SER A 35 11.92 -11.40 -0.77
N GLU A 36 10.70 -11.97 -0.79
CA GLU A 36 10.46 -13.41 -0.94
C GLU A 36 10.43 -13.83 -2.42
N CYS A 37 10.03 -12.94 -3.32
CA CYS A 37 9.85 -13.22 -4.74
C CYS A 37 10.85 -12.49 -5.65
N ASP A 38 11.87 -11.84 -5.09
CA ASP A 38 12.89 -11.06 -5.81
C ASP A 38 12.25 -10.08 -6.81
N ALA A 39 11.31 -9.27 -6.30
CA ALA A 39 10.49 -8.39 -7.12
C ALA A 39 10.74 -6.92 -6.81
N ASP A 40 10.96 -6.13 -7.86
CA ASP A 40 10.96 -4.68 -7.77
C ASP A 40 9.54 -4.13 -7.65
N ILE A 41 9.26 -3.51 -6.50
CA ILE A 41 7.98 -2.87 -6.19
C ILE A 41 8.09 -1.35 -6.16
N HIS A 42 7.02 -0.67 -6.58
CA HIS A 42 6.79 0.75 -6.35
C HIS A 42 5.32 0.97 -5.97
N LEU A 43 5.08 1.35 -4.71
CA LEU A 43 3.75 1.56 -4.17
C LEU A 43 3.57 3.03 -3.77
N VAL A 44 2.61 3.70 -4.41
CA VAL A 44 2.21 5.06 -4.07
C VAL A 44 0.80 5.04 -3.48
N LEU A 45 0.68 5.45 -2.22
CA LEU A 45 -0.60 5.52 -1.51
C LEU A 45 -0.92 6.97 -1.13
N ARG A 46 -2.03 7.50 -1.65
CA ARG A 46 -2.59 8.79 -1.22
C ARG A 46 -3.79 8.61 -0.30
N MET A 47 -3.69 9.15 0.92
CA MET A 47 -4.82 9.26 1.84
C MET A 47 -5.75 10.39 1.38
N LYS A 48 -6.86 10.06 0.70
CA LYS A 48 -7.79 11.06 0.11
C LYS A 48 -8.23 12.14 1.11
N LYS A 49 -8.57 11.74 2.35
CA LYS A 49 -9.05 12.68 3.39
C LYS A 49 -8.00 13.69 3.86
N SER A 50 -6.73 13.28 3.94
CA SER A 50 -5.66 14.12 4.51
C SER A 50 -4.68 14.66 3.47
N GLY A 51 -4.80 14.26 2.20
CA GLY A 51 -3.83 14.55 1.15
C GLY A 51 -2.49 13.81 1.27
N LYS A 52 -2.11 13.37 2.48
CA LYS A 52 -0.83 12.67 2.76
C LYS A 52 -0.54 11.53 1.79
N ILE A 53 0.66 11.57 1.21
CA ILE A 53 1.19 10.56 0.29
C ILE A 53 2.26 9.74 1.01
N PHE A 54 2.24 8.44 0.80
CA PHE A 54 3.24 7.49 1.28
C PHE A 54 3.79 6.76 0.06
N VAL A 55 5.12 6.65 -0.02
CA VAL A 55 5.82 5.97 -1.11
C VAL A 55 6.70 4.89 -0.52
N LEU A 56 6.64 3.70 -1.12
CA LEU A 56 7.59 2.60 -0.92
C LEU A 56 8.18 2.27 -2.28
N VAL A 57 9.51 2.24 -2.37
CA VAL A 57 10.23 1.90 -3.60
C VAL A 57 11.34 0.92 -3.26
N SER A 58 11.57 -0.04 -4.15
CA SER A 58 12.70 -0.96 -4.05
C SER A 58 13.99 -0.23 -4.35
N ASN A 59 15.10 -0.68 -3.76
CA ASN A 59 16.40 -0.03 -3.94
C ASN A 59 17.09 -0.52 -5.22
N THR A 60 16.41 -0.36 -6.35
CA THR A 60 16.90 -0.79 -7.66
C THR A 60 17.11 0.42 -8.55
N LYS A 61 18.28 0.45 -9.19
CA LYS A 61 18.64 1.54 -10.09
C LYS A 61 17.64 1.57 -11.26
N ASP A 62 17.23 2.78 -11.65
CA ASP A 62 16.33 3.02 -12.78
C ASP A 62 14.89 2.46 -12.60
N TRP A 63 14.52 2.08 -11.37
CA TRP A 63 13.15 1.72 -10.97
C TRP A 63 12.50 2.83 -10.12
N PRO A 64 11.20 3.11 -10.24
CA PRO A 64 10.24 2.56 -11.20
C PRO A 64 10.42 3.08 -12.62
N LEU A 65 9.99 2.29 -13.60
CA LEU A 65 9.87 2.76 -14.98
C LEU A 65 8.82 3.88 -15.08
N SER A 66 9.14 4.90 -15.87
CA SER A 66 8.19 5.95 -16.25
C SER A 66 7.06 5.42 -17.14
N GLN A 67 5.94 6.15 -17.20
CA GLN A 67 4.83 5.83 -18.10
C GLN A 67 5.26 5.76 -19.57
N HIS A 68 6.27 6.56 -19.96
CA HIS A 68 6.82 6.48 -21.31
C HIS A 68 7.61 5.19 -21.52
N GLN A 69 8.48 4.80 -20.58
CA GLN A 69 9.23 3.55 -20.64
C GLN A 69 8.31 2.31 -20.67
N LEU A 70 7.24 2.31 -19.86
CA LEU A 70 6.28 1.19 -19.82
C LEU A 70 5.58 0.94 -21.16
N LYS A 71 5.35 1.96 -22.00
CA LYS A 71 4.71 1.82 -23.31
C LYS A 71 5.53 0.99 -24.31
N TYR A 72 6.85 1.00 -24.15
CA TYR A 72 7.79 0.33 -25.05
C TYR A 72 8.50 -0.86 -24.35
N TYR A 73 8.04 -1.24 -23.16
CA TYR A 73 8.66 -2.32 -22.40
C TYR A 73 8.26 -3.69 -22.97
N HIS A 74 9.23 -4.62 -22.98
CA HIS A 74 9.00 -6.01 -23.35
C HIS A 74 9.44 -6.93 -22.20
N PRO A 75 8.59 -7.89 -21.78
CA PRO A 75 7.24 -8.18 -22.28
C PRO A 75 6.23 -7.05 -21.99
N THR A 76 5.13 -6.99 -22.75
CA THR A 76 4.09 -5.96 -22.60
C THR A 76 3.57 -5.95 -21.15
N PRO A 77 3.65 -4.82 -20.43
CA PRO A 77 3.20 -4.76 -19.05
C PRO A 77 1.70 -5.06 -18.91
N ILE A 78 1.33 -5.87 -17.92
CA ILE A 78 -0.06 -6.14 -17.57
C ILE A 78 -0.56 -5.02 -16.65
N GLN A 79 -1.64 -4.34 -17.05
CA GLN A 79 -2.26 -3.31 -16.21
C GLN A 79 -3.40 -3.91 -15.40
N MET A 80 -3.29 -3.82 -14.08
CA MET A 80 -4.36 -4.23 -13.16
C MET A 80 -5.21 -3.04 -12.73
N SER A 81 -6.53 -3.24 -12.74
CA SER A 81 -7.55 -2.31 -12.29
C SER A 81 -8.15 -2.76 -10.96
N LEU A 82 -8.63 -1.83 -10.14
CA LEU A 82 -9.33 -2.16 -8.88
C LEU A 82 -10.66 -2.90 -9.12
N SER A 83 -11.17 -2.92 -10.35
CA SER A 83 -12.34 -3.70 -10.75
C SER A 83 -12.02 -5.14 -11.13
N ASP A 84 -10.73 -5.50 -11.24
CA ASP A 84 -10.34 -6.83 -11.65
C ASP A 84 -10.73 -7.87 -10.60
N PRO A 85 -11.15 -9.08 -11.02
CA PRO A 85 -11.58 -10.13 -10.10
C PRO A 85 -10.48 -10.54 -9.12
N GLU A 86 -9.21 -10.47 -9.52
CA GLU A 86 -8.04 -10.76 -8.68
C GLU A 86 -7.78 -9.68 -7.61
N SER A 87 -8.36 -8.49 -7.75
CA SER A 87 -8.23 -7.38 -6.80
C SER A 87 -9.28 -7.40 -5.69
N LYS A 88 -10.18 -8.40 -5.67
CA LYS A 88 -11.20 -8.55 -4.62
C LYS A 88 -10.58 -9.14 -3.34
N PRO A 89 -10.87 -8.56 -2.16
CA PRO A 89 -10.32 -9.01 -0.88
C PRO A 89 -10.85 -10.36 -0.41
#